data_AF-A0A1J0GJH4-F1
#
_entry.id   AF-A0A1J0GJH4-F1
#
_cell.length_a   1.000
_cell.length_b   1.000
_cell.length_c   1.000
_cell.angle_alpha   90.00
_cell.angle_beta   90.00
_cell.angle_gamma   90.00
#
_symmetry.space_group_name_H-M   'P 1'
#
loop_
_entity.id
_entity.type
_entity.pdbx_description
1 polymer ?
#
loop_
_entity_poly.entity_id
_entity_poly.type
_entity_poly.pdbx_seq_one_letter_code
_entity_poly.pdbx_strand_id
1 'polypeptide(L)'
;MSTSSFTIYKDSVSINFNNKSEEKKDMLADDWAHYKIHNKVLNFMKKRGFKVSKDPRIEKDYKCLSKDHRAGQKGELRFKTHRYPAGFAIEFYQEINVKNNNGGFYDFDKFKMMPYLIKLLFINESNKIAEFLEKLGVENKEKHEYKLAEDKIKHDWVSSCHYPQKDMNFKLSDLDGTTCDASYNNTDRDKKIIYNGQIKYFRHWDGRLMRGKVYRNLNNMWWVITNDTEIRNEADFNLFDPTEEDFKIRRIKRGINPKKLEDSESVRQYFKDKGLTYKDITEGDICTLVMLLNKKIKAACKNHTMSVDTMRMSLKVKSKFTRNGELIECYLFVNSHYFTQRECISFNKDGFIGFCGWAGTGNAIPIYKAFCNWCDDMDKQRYEAV
;
A
#
# COMPACT_ATOMS: atom_id res chain seq x y z
N MET A 1 -10.02 -13.40 31.84
CA MET A 1 -8.83 -12.76 32.44
C MET A 1 -8.03 -12.14 31.32
N SER A 2 -7.91 -10.82 31.32
CA SER A 2 -7.27 -10.10 30.22
C SER A 2 -5.77 -9.98 30.50
N THR A 3 -4.97 -10.86 29.89
CA THR A 3 -3.52 -10.91 30.07
C THR A 3 -2.86 -9.79 29.26
N SER A 4 -1.93 -9.07 29.88
CA SER A 4 -1.06 -8.14 29.15
C SER A 4 -0.28 -8.90 28.08
N SER A 5 0.02 -8.23 26.97
CA SER A 5 0.71 -8.85 25.83
C SER A 5 1.81 -7.97 25.27
N PHE A 6 2.77 -8.55 24.57
CA PHE A 6 3.77 -7.79 23.82
C PHE A 6 3.99 -8.36 22.42
N THR A 7 4.54 -7.55 21.53
CA THR A 7 4.91 -7.95 20.16
C THR A 7 6.25 -7.31 19.80
N ILE A 8 7.15 -8.10 19.22
CA ILE A 8 8.38 -7.59 18.59
C ILE A 8 8.11 -7.38 17.10
N TYR A 9 8.36 -6.15 16.64
CA TYR A 9 8.29 -5.78 15.24
C TYR A 9 9.70 -5.65 14.71
N LYS A 10 10.13 -6.65 13.93
CA LYS A 10 11.50 -6.73 13.40
C LYS A 10 11.82 -5.58 12.46
N ASP A 11 10.94 -5.26 11.51
CA ASP A 11 11.19 -4.24 10.47
C ASP A 11 11.28 -2.82 11.04
N SER A 12 10.41 -2.48 11.99
CA SER A 12 10.45 -1.21 12.73
C SER A 12 11.42 -1.22 13.91
N VAL A 13 12.08 -2.37 14.17
CA VAL A 13 13.04 -2.56 15.24
C VAL A 13 12.48 -2.11 16.60
N SER A 14 11.28 -2.60 16.93
CA SER A 14 10.55 -2.15 18.12
C SER A 14 9.91 -3.30 18.90
N ILE A 15 9.67 -3.04 20.19
CA ILE A 15 8.94 -3.92 21.10
C ILE A 15 7.77 -3.10 21.65
N ASN A 16 6.56 -3.53 21.39
CA ASN A 16 5.34 -2.87 21.87
C ASN A 16 4.67 -3.74 22.92
N PHE A 17 4.48 -3.18 24.10
CA PHE A 17 3.71 -3.76 25.18
C PHE A 17 2.31 -3.16 25.18
N ASN A 18 1.29 -4.02 25.26
CA ASN A 18 -0.10 -3.65 25.37
C ASN A 18 -0.67 -4.15 26.71
N ASN A 19 -1.06 -3.19 27.54
CA ASN A 19 -1.77 -3.47 28.77
C ASN A 19 -3.25 -3.70 28.45
N LYS A 20 -3.71 -4.94 28.63
CA LYS A 20 -5.13 -5.27 28.52
C LYS A 20 -5.84 -5.39 29.86
N SER A 21 -5.18 -5.05 30.98
CA SER A 21 -5.83 -5.09 32.30
C SER A 21 -7.08 -4.22 32.30
N GLU A 22 -8.17 -4.68 32.90
CA GLU A 22 -9.40 -3.90 33.15
C GLU A 22 -9.20 -2.80 34.21
N GLU A 23 -7.96 -2.40 34.51
CA GLU A 23 -7.66 -1.26 35.38
C GLU A 23 -8.28 0.00 34.77
N LYS A 24 -9.55 0.30 35.08
CA LYS A 24 -10.19 1.58 34.78
C LYS A 24 -9.60 2.61 35.72
N LYS A 25 -8.45 3.14 35.36
CA LYS A 25 -7.91 4.37 35.95
C LYS A 25 -8.21 5.53 35.01
N ASP A 26 -8.38 6.72 35.58
CA ASP A 26 -8.46 7.96 34.81
C ASP A 26 -7.26 8.05 33.86
N MET A 27 -7.43 8.62 32.67
CA MET A 27 -6.33 8.82 31.70
C MET A 27 -5.14 9.58 32.30
N LEU A 28 -5.39 10.38 33.36
CA LEU A 28 -4.40 11.15 34.09
C LEU A 28 -3.74 10.39 35.26
N ALA A 29 -4.10 9.13 35.52
CA ALA A 29 -3.54 8.36 36.62
C ALA A 29 -2.06 8.00 36.37
N ASP A 30 -1.22 8.19 37.38
CA ASP A 30 0.23 7.97 37.30
C ASP A 30 0.69 6.59 37.82
N ASP A 31 -0.23 5.76 38.32
CA ASP A 31 0.07 4.48 38.98
C ASP A 31 -0.50 3.28 38.22
N TRP A 32 -0.14 3.09 36.95
CA TRP A 32 -0.56 1.88 36.22
C TRP A 32 0.34 0.68 36.54
N ALA A 33 -0.22 -0.52 36.69
CA ALA A 33 0.59 -1.71 37.03
C ALA A 33 1.68 -1.99 35.98
N HIS A 34 1.42 -1.75 34.69
CA HIS A 34 2.40 -1.95 33.62
C HIS A 34 3.57 -0.96 33.67
N TYR A 35 3.45 0.16 34.38
CA TYR A 35 4.59 1.07 34.59
C TYR A 35 5.68 0.41 35.46
N LYS A 36 5.29 -0.49 36.39
CA LYS A 36 6.25 -1.29 37.15
C LYS A 36 6.93 -2.33 36.25
N ILE A 37 6.21 -2.89 35.28
CA ILE A 37 6.78 -3.81 34.27
C ILE A 37 7.81 -3.07 33.40
N HIS A 38 7.48 -1.86 32.92
CA HIS A 38 8.41 -1.02 32.16
C HIS A 38 9.70 -0.76 32.93
N ASN A 39 9.60 -0.35 34.21
CA ASN A 39 10.76 -0.15 35.07
C ASN A 39 11.59 -1.44 35.26
N LYS A 40 10.94 -2.60 35.42
CA LYS A 40 11.61 -3.91 35.49
C LYS A 40 12.37 -4.21 34.18
N VAL A 41 11.79 -3.91 33.02
CA VAL A 41 12.45 -4.08 31.71
C VAL A 41 13.68 -3.17 31.60
N LEU A 42 13.57 -1.89 31.98
CA LEU A 42 14.72 -0.97 31.97
C LEU A 42 15.86 -1.42 32.89
N ASN A 43 15.52 -1.92 34.08
CA ASN A 43 16.50 -2.47 35.00
C ASN A 43 17.15 -3.75 34.46
N PHE A 44 16.37 -4.60 33.78
CA PHE A 44 16.88 -5.76 33.08
C PHE A 44 17.85 -5.36 31.94
N MET A 45 17.48 -4.38 31.12
CA MET A 45 18.35 -3.83 30.07
C MET A 45 19.65 -3.28 30.65
N LYS A 46 19.60 -2.54 31.77
CA LYS A 46 20.80 -2.08 32.49
C LYS A 46 21.71 -3.24 32.89
N LYS A 47 21.16 -4.30 33.49
CA LYS A 47 21.92 -5.51 33.86
C LYS A 47 22.56 -6.19 32.64
N ARG A 48 21.95 -6.06 31.46
CA ARG A 48 22.50 -6.57 30.19
C ARG A 48 23.52 -5.64 29.54
N GLY A 49 23.85 -4.50 30.16
CA GLY A 49 24.87 -3.57 29.69
C GLY A 49 24.36 -2.36 28.92
N PHE A 50 23.05 -2.09 28.90
CA PHE A 50 22.53 -0.83 28.37
C PHE A 50 22.80 0.33 29.35
N LYS A 51 23.32 1.43 28.83
CA LYS A 51 23.25 2.73 29.50
C LYS A 51 21.84 3.26 29.32
N VAL A 52 21.16 3.64 30.40
CA VAL A 52 19.77 4.12 30.36
C VAL A 52 19.65 5.41 31.16
N SER A 53 19.12 6.46 30.53
CA SER A 53 18.90 7.79 31.10
C SER A 53 17.52 8.34 30.72
N LYS A 54 17.20 9.54 31.21
CA LYS A 54 16.13 10.35 30.62
C LYS A 54 16.45 10.63 29.15
N ASP A 55 15.42 10.76 28.31
CA ASP A 55 15.61 11.22 26.94
C ASP A 55 16.07 12.70 26.97
N PRO A 56 17.27 13.03 26.45
CA PRO A 56 17.82 14.38 26.56
C PRO A 56 16.96 15.45 25.87
N ARG A 57 16.34 15.10 24.74
CA ARG A 57 15.47 16.04 23.99
C ARG A 57 14.20 16.30 24.77
N ILE A 58 13.59 15.24 25.32
CA ILE A 58 12.36 15.37 26.11
C ILE A 58 12.62 16.12 27.42
N GLU A 59 13.72 15.84 28.12
CA GLU A 59 14.07 16.58 29.35
C GLU A 59 14.28 18.07 29.09
N LYS A 60 14.89 18.42 27.94
CA LYS A 60 15.16 19.80 27.55
C LYS A 60 13.90 20.54 27.11
N ASP A 61 13.16 19.97 26.16
CA ASP A 61 12.12 20.68 25.42
C ASP A 61 10.70 20.41 25.99
N TYR A 62 10.52 19.29 26.69
CA TYR A 62 9.21 18.79 27.14
C TYR A 62 9.28 18.19 28.57
N LYS A 63 9.77 18.97 29.53
CA LYS A 63 10.06 18.52 30.90
C LYS A 63 8.91 17.76 31.58
N CYS A 64 7.65 18.14 31.31
CA CYS A 64 6.46 17.45 31.84
C CYS A 64 6.33 15.99 31.37
N LEU A 65 6.83 15.67 30.17
CA LEU A 65 6.82 14.32 29.59
C LEU A 65 8.05 13.50 29.99
N SER A 66 9.06 14.13 30.57
CA SER A 66 10.31 13.46 30.92
C SER A 66 10.11 12.27 31.86
N LYS A 67 9.10 12.29 32.73
CA LYS A 67 8.80 11.15 33.61
C LYS A 67 8.50 9.86 32.83
N ASP A 68 7.94 9.98 31.62
CA ASP A 68 7.45 8.88 30.80
C ASP A 68 8.42 8.45 29.69
N HIS A 69 9.45 9.25 29.42
CA HIS A 69 10.41 9.01 28.35
C HIS A 69 11.81 8.66 28.87
N ARG A 70 12.42 7.62 28.29
CA ARG A 70 13.80 7.22 28.55
C ARG A 70 14.52 6.95 27.23
N ALA A 71 15.84 7.09 27.25
CA ALA A 71 16.69 6.76 26.13
C ALA A 71 17.95 6.06 26.63
N GLY A 72 18.65 5.40 25.72
CA GLY A 72 19.86 4.69 26.09
C GLY A 72 20.55 4.00 24.92
N GLN A 73 21.62 3.27 25.23
CA GLN A 73 22.38 2.54 24.23
C GLN A 73 23.20 1.39 24.83
N LYS A 74 23.51 0.40 23.99
CA LYS A 74 24.50 -0.66 24.24
C LYS A 74 25.38 -0.77 23.00
N GLY A 75 26.64 -0.36 23.13
CA GLY A 75 27.49 -0.12 21.96
C GLY A 75 26.82 0.88 21.01
N GLU A 76 26.72 0.51 19.74
CA GLU A 76 26.10 1.31 18.67
C GLU A 76 24.58 1.12 18.55
N LEU A 77 23.99 0.17 19.29
CA LEU A 77 22.54 -0.01 19.32
C LEU A 77 21.92 0.96 20.33
N ARG A 78 21.24 1.98 19.83
CA ARG A 78 20.53 2.99 20.63
C ARG A 78 19.06 2.63 20.76
N PHE A 79 18.40 3.13 21.79
CA PHE A 79 16.96 3.01 21.93
C PHE A 79 16.32 4.26 22.53
N LYS A 80 15.04 4.46 22.20
CA LYS A 80 14.13 5.36 22.92
C LYS A 80 12.93 4.55 23.37
N THR A 81 12.37 4.95 24.50
CA THR A 81 11.17 4.31 25.04
C THR A 81 10.29 5.33 25.71
N HIS A 82 8.99 5.08 25.59
CA HIS A 82 7.98 5.87 26.25
C HIS A 82 6.87 4.94 26.75
N ARG A 83 6.29 5.27 27.90
CA ARG A 83 5.11 4.62 28.44
C ARG A 83 3.87 5.49 28.20
N TYR A 84 2.73 4.85 28.06
CA TYR A 84 1.42 5.47 27.80
C TYR A 84 0.32 4.68 28.52
N PRO A 85 -0.92 5.21 28.66
CA PRO A 85 -1.96 4.55 29.45
C PRO A 85 -2.24 3.10 29.03
N ALA A 86 -2.19 2.80 27.73
CA ALA A 86 -2.41 1.46 27.19
C ALA A 86 -1.16 0.57 27.11
N GLY A 87 0.02 1.01 27.59
CA GLY A 87 1.24 0.20 27.51
C GLY A 87 2.55 0.98 27.46
N PHE A 88 3.54 0.45 26.74
CA PHE A 88 4.80 1.15 26.47
C PHE A 88 5.45 0.61 25.19
N ALA A 89 6.32 1.40 24.57
CA ALA A 89 7.08 0.99 23.40
C ALA A 89 8.58 1.22 23.62
N ILE A 90 9.40 0.31 23.09
CA ILE A 90 10.86 0.45 23.00
C ILE A 90 11.23 0.38 21.53
N GLU A 91 11.83 1.44 21.00
CA GLU A 91 12.25 1.54 19.60
C GLU A 91 13.76 1.67 19.54
N PHE A 92 14.40 0.79 18.77
CA PHE A 92 15.84 0.75 18.60
C PHE A 92 16.26 1.35 17.26
N TYR A 93 17.47 1.89 17.24
CA TYR A 93 18.05 2.54 16.07
C TYR A 93 19.58 2.56 16.17
N GLN A 94 20.22 3.06 15.13
CA GLN A 94 21.67 3.22 15.01
C GLN A 94 21.97 4.54 14.30
N GLU A 95 23.20 5.04 14.39
CA GLU A 95 23.64 6.32 13.78
C GLU A 95 24.83 6.15 12.81
N ILE A 96 25.05 4.93 12.29
CA ILE A 96 26.12 4.60 11.34
C ILE A 96 25.64 4.82 9.89
N ASN A 97 24.59 4.11 9.49
CA ASN A 97 23.98 4.21 8.17
C ASN A 97 22.71 5.05 8.28
N VAL A 98 22.81 6.36 8.14
CA VAL A 98 21.67 7.28 8.32
C VAL A 98 21.26 7.92 7.00
N LYS A 99 19.96 7.94 6.70
CA LYS A 99 19.41 8.67 5.54
C LYS A 99 18.65 9.93 5.95
N ASN A 100 17.96 9.89 7.08
CA ASN A 100 17.16 11.01 7.56
C ASN A 100 18.05 12.10 8.16
N ASN A 101 17.84 13.34 7.72
CA ASN A 101 18.57 14.51 8.24
C ASN A 101 18.42 14.71 9.75
N ASN A 102 17.38 14.15 10.37
CA ASN A 102 17.12 14.25 11.81
C ASN A 102 17.72 13.09 12.62
N GLY A 103 18.53 12.21 12.01
CA GLY A 103 19.18 11.08 12.66
C GLY A 103 18.48 9.74 12.41
N GLY A 104 19.20 8.64 12.68
CA GLY A 104 18.77 7.28 12.36
C GLY A 104 17.53 6.80 13.13
N PHE A 105 17.15 7.48 14.20
CA PHE A 105 15.86 7.25 14.86
C PHE A 105 14.66 7.49 13.92
N TYR A 106 14.79 8.41 12.96
CA TYR A 106 13.72 8.75 12.02
C TYR A 106 13.84 8.05 10.66
N ASP A 107 14.75 7.08 10.53
CA ASP A 107 14.85 6.26 9.33
C ASP A 107 13.70 5.25 9.22
N PHE A 108 13.28 5.00 7.98
CA PHE A 108 12.48 3.83 7.60
C PHE A 108 13.39 2.62 7.38
N ASP A 109 12.83 1.40 7.39
CA ASP A 109 13.58 0.14 7.19
C ASP A 109 14.83 0.00 8.07
N LYS A 110 14.75 0.48 9.32
CA LYS A 110 15.87 0.54 10.27
C LYS A 110 16.61 -0.79 10.37
N PHE A 111 15.86 -1.90 10.44
CA PHE A 111 16.44 -3.23 10.52
C PHE A 111 17.31 -3.54 9.30
N LYS A 112 16.84 -3.24 8.09
CA LYS A 112 17.57 -3.51 6.85
C LYS A 112 18.86 -2.70 6.77
N MET A 113 18.82 -1.44 7.22
CA MET A 113 19.94 -0.51 7.19
C MET A 113 21.01 -0.79 8.25
N MET A 114 20.65 -1.47 9.35
CA MET A 114 21.60 -1.83 10.40
C MET A 114 22.78 -2.68 9.86
N PRO A 115 24.03 -2.32 10.20
CA PRO A 115 25.18 -3.20 10.03
C PRO A 115 24.96 -4.57 10.68
N TYR A 116 25.60 -5.61 10.13
CA TYR A 116 25.36 -7.00 10.51
C TYR A 116 25.48 -7.28 12.01
N LEU A 117 26.55 -6.80 12.66
CA LEU A 117 26.73 -6.99 14.10
C LEU A 117 25.67 -6.28 14.95
N ILE A 118 25.17 -5.13 14.49
CA ILE A 118 24.09 -4.41 15.17
C ILE A 118 22.76 -5.14 14.99
N LYS A 119 22.49 -5.74 13.82
CA LYS A 119 21.32 -6.62 13.61
C LYS A 119 21.33 -7.79 14.58
N LEU A 120 22.46 -8.47 14.70
CA LEU A 120 22.60 -9.60 15.64
C LEU A 120 22.43 -9.14 17.09
N LEU A 121 23.00 -7.98 17.45
CA LEU A 121 22.82 -7.42 18.78
C LEU A 121 21.35 -7.10 19.07
N PHE A 122 20.63 -6.48 18.12
CA PHE A 122 19.20 -6.24 18.25
C PHE A 122 18.42 -7.54 18.45
N ILE A 123 18.60 -8.54 17.57
CA ILE A 123 17.91 -9.84 17.66
C ILE A 123 18.17 -10.49 19.03
N ASN A 124 19.43 -10.51 19.49
CA ASN A 124 19.78 -11.10 20.76
C ASN A 124 19.14 -10.35 21.95
N GLU A 125 19.21 -9.02 21.95
CA GLU A 125 18.65 -8.22 23.05
C GLU A 125 17.11 -8.24 23.05
N SER A 126 16.48 -8.23 21.88
CA SER A 126 15.03 -8.32 21.75
C SER A 126 14.51 -9.68 22.24
N ASN A 127 15.16 -10.78 21.85
CA ASN A 127 14.82 -12.13 22.34
C ASN A 127 14.99 -12.23 23.86
N LYS A 128 16.05 -11.63 24.41
CA LYS A 128 16.28 -11.65 25.87
C LYS A 128 15.26 -10.80 26.63
N ILE A 129 14.77 -9.71 26.04
CA ILE A 129 13.67 -8.92 26.59
C ILE A 129 12.35 -9.71 26.50
N ALA A 130 12.09 -10.41 25.39
CA ALA A 130 10.92 -11.27 25.24
C ALA A 130 10.89 -12.37 26.32
N GLU A 131 11.97 -13.14 26.46
CA GLU A 131 12.12 -14.16 27.51
C GLU A 131 11.87 -13.59 28.92
N PHE A 132 12.31 -12.35 29.16
CA PHE A 132 12.10 -11.68 30.45
C PHE A 132 10.63 -11.30 30.66
N LEU A 133 9.94 -10.80 29.64
CA LEU A 133 8.51 -10.47 29.68
C LEU A 133 7.64 -11.72 29.85
N GLU A 134 7.96 -12.81 29.15
CA GLU A 134 7.29 -14.11 29.29
C GLU A 134 7.43 -14.66 30.71
N LYS A 135 8.62 -14.55 31.33
CA LYS A 135 8.83 -14.91 32.76
C LYS A 135 8.02 -14.06 33.73
N LEU A 136 7.59 -12.87 33.33
CA LEU A 136 6.69 -12.02 34.10
C LEU A 136 5.20 -12.35 33.85
N GLY A 137 4.90 -13.38 33.06
CA GLY A 137 3.54 -13.80 32.71
C GLY A 137 2.89 -12.96 31.61
N VAL A 138 3.69 -12.22 30.83
CA VAL A 138 3.18 -11.41 29.71
C VAL A 138 3.10 -12.28 28.46
N GLU A 139 1.94 -12.26 27.79
CA GLU A 139 1.70 -13.05 26.58
C GLU A 139 2.51 -12.52 25.38
N ASN A 140 3.31 -13.37 24.76
CA ASN A 140 3.99 -13.05 23.51
C ASN A 140 3.03 -13.19 22.33
N LYS A 141 2.81 -12.09 21.58
CA LYS A 141 1.98 -12.03 20.38
C LYS A 141 2.78 -11.80 19.11
N GLU A 142 4.06 -12.16 19.11
CA GLU A 142 4.80 -12.29 17.87
C GLU A 142 4.05 -13.22 16.93
N LYS A 143 3.89 -12.77 15.69
CA LYS A 143 3.39 -13.65 14.63
C LYS A 143 4.46 -14.69 14.39
N HIS A 144 4.12 -15.96 14.61
CA HIS A 144 5.03 -17.05 14.28
C HIS A 144 5.28 -17.05 12.77
N GLU A 145 6.53 -16.92 12.34
CA GLU A 145 6.91 -17.02 10.93
C GLU A 145 7.01 -18.49 10.55
N TYR A 146 5.93 -19.03 9.99
CA TYR A 146 5.97 -20.35 9.36
C TYR A 146 6.79 -20.28 8.06
N LYS A 147 7.77 -21.18 7.90
CA LYS A 147 8.57 -21.23 6.67
C LYS A 147 7.76 -21.80 5.50
N LEU A 148 7.03 -22.89 5.74
CA LEU A 148 6.29 -23.59 4.70
C LEU A 148 4.95 -22.91 4.40
N ALA A 149 4.59 -22.86 3.12
CA ALA A 149 3.33 -22.32 2.62
C ALA A 149 2.12 -23.04 3.24
N GLU A 150 2.20 -24.36 3.38
CA GLU A 150 1.17 -25.17 4.01
C GLU A 150 0.96 -24.77 5.48
N ASP A 151 2.03 -24.65 6.26
CA ASP A 151 1.92 -24.27 7.67
C ASP A 151 1.36 -22.85 7.85
N LYS A 152 1.67 -21.91 6.93
CA LYS A 152 1.06 -20.56 6.93
C LYS A 152 -0.46 -20.64 6.81
N ILE A 153 -0.98 -21.44 5.87
CA ILE A 153 -2.43 -21.58 5.64
C ILE A 153 -3.07 -22.31 6.82
N LYS A 154 -2.46 -23.40 7.30
CA LYS A 154 -2.97 -24.16 8.45
C LYS A 154 -3.12 -23.27 9.68
N HIS A 155 -2.12 -22.42 9.95
CA HIS A 155 -2.17 -21.49 11.06
C HIS A 155 -3.27 -20.45 10.90
N ASP A 156 -3.44 -19.90 9.70
CA ASP A 156 -4.53 -18.96 9.39
C ASP A 156 -5.91 -19.58 9.64
N TRP A 157 -6.09 -20.84 9.24
CA TRP A 157 -7.33 -21.58 9.46
C TRP A 157 -7.60 -21.85 10.95
N VAL A 158 -6.61 -22.36 11.68
CA VAL A 158 -6.71 -22.64 13.13
C VAL A 158 -7.00 -21.36 13.93
N SER A 159 -6.44 -20.23 13.49
CA SER A 159 -6.60 -18.94 14.16
C SER A 159 -7.94 -18.25 13.82
N SER A 160 -8.71 -18.78 12.87
CA SER A 160 -9.93 -18.17 12.36
C SER A 160 -11.17 -18.89 12.86
N CYS A 161 -12.19 -18.13 13.25
CA CYS A 161 -13.48 -18.67 13.69
C CYS A 161 -14.32 -19.24 12.53
N HIS A 162 -13.88 -19.08 11.28
CA HIS A 162 -14.60 -19.51 10.08
C HIS A 162 -14.26 -20.95 9.64
N TYR A 163 -13.33 -21.61 10.32
CA TYR A 163 -12.89 -22.96 9.99
C TYR A 163 -13.06 -23.94 11.17
N PRO A 164 -13.33 -25.22 10.89
CA PRO A 164 -13.53 -26.22 11.94
C PRO A 164 -12.21 -26.65 12.62
N GLN A 165 -11.06 -26.51 11.95
CA GLN A 165 -9.76 -26.93 12.46
C GLN A 165 -9.40 -26.21 13.77
N LYS A 166 -9.01 -26.98 14.78
CA LYS A 166 -8.70 -26.47 16.13
C LYS A 166 -7.22 -26.50 16.48
N ASP A 167 -6.43 -27.26 15.71
CA ASP A 167 -4.99 -27.38 15.88
C ASP A 167 -4.30 -27.61 14.53
N MET A 168 -2.97 -27.61 14.54
CA MET A 168 -2.13 -27.78 13.36
C MET A 168 -1.97 -29.24 12.91
N ASN A 169 -2.65 -30.21 13.54
CA ASN A 169 -2.47 -31.65 13.32
C ASN A 169 -3.37 -32.18 12.20
N PHE A 170 -3.33 -31.54 11.04
CA PHE A 170 -4.00 -32.00 9.82
C PHE A 170 -3.13 -31.73 8.59
N LYS A 171 -3.43 -32.37 7.46
CA LYS A 171 -2.79 -32.05 6.19
C LYS A 171 -3.76 -31.22 5.36
N LEU A 172 -3.25 -30.22 4.64
CA LEU A 172 -4.10 -29.47 3.70
C LEU A 172 -4.69 -30.38 2.62
N SER A 173 -3.94 -31.41 2.21
CA SER A 173 -4.39 -32.39 1.23
C SER A 173 -5.64 -33.16 1.63
N ASP A 174 -5.91 -33.28 2.93
CA ASP A 174 -7.11 -33.99 3.42
C ASP A 174 -8.40 -33.27 3.04
N LEU A 175 -8.28 -32.01 2.61
CA LEU A 175 -9.38 -31.15 2.17
C LEU A 175 -9.45 -31.04 0.65
N ASP A 176 -8.54 -31.68 -0.09
CA ASP A 176 -8.56 -31.64 -1.55
C ASP A 176 -9.93 -32.15 -2.07
N GLY A 177 -10.50 -31.47 -3.06
CA GLY A 177 -11.83 -31.79 -3.61
C GLY A 177 -13.01 -31.21 -2.82
N THR A 178 -12.78 -30.53 -1.70
CA THR A 178 -13.82 -29.77 -0.99
C THR A 178 -13.94 -28.34 -1.52
N THR A 179 -15.07 -27.66 -1.30
CA THR A 179 -15.26 -26.24 -1.66
C THR A 179 -16.08 -25.52 -0.58
N CYS A 180 -16.27 -24.20 -0.70
CA CYS A 180 -17.13 -23.45 0.22
C CYS A 180 -18.61 -23.54 -0.20
N ASP A 181 -19.53 -23.46 0.76
CA ASP A 181 -20.98 -23.61 0.50
C ASP A 181 -21.58 -22.41 -0.26
N ALA A 182 -20.91 -21.26 -0.24
CA ALA A 182 -21.38 -20.03 -0.87
C ALA A 182 -21.00 -19.99 -2.37
N SER A 183 -22.00 -20.18 -3.23
CA SER A 183 -21.84 -20.28 -4.69
C SER A 183 -21.22 -19.06 -5.39
N TYR A 184 -21.17 -17.90 -4.74
CA TYR A 184 -20.61 -16.67 -5.32
C TYR A 184 -19.15 -16.40 -4.93
N ASN A 185 -18.58 -17.20 -4.02
CA ASN A 185 -17.21 -17.05 -3.50
C ASN A 185 -16.28 -18.21 -3.94
N ASN A 186 -16.83 -19.19 -4.66
CA ASN A 186 -16.13 -20.38 -5.10
C ASN A 186 -16.12 -20.54 -6.62
N THR A 187 -16.44 -19.50 -7.38
CA THR A 187 -16.44 -19.58 -8.84
C THR A 187 -15.29 -18.80 -9.44
N ASP A 188 -14.57 -19.44 -10.35
CA ASP A 188 -13.43 -18.85 -11.03
C ASP A 188 -13.86 -17.78 -12.06
N ARG A 189 -12.90 -17.17 -12.76
CA ARG A 189 -13.12 -16.21 -13.85
C ARG A 189 -14.20 -16.66 -14.83
N ASP A 190 -14.22 -17.96 -15.13
CA ASP A 190 -15.05 -18.59 -16.15
C ASP A 190 -16.31 -19.26 -15.54
N LYS A 191 -16.63 -18.91 -14.28
CA LYS A 191 -17.78 -19.41 -13.51
C LYS A 191 -17.76 -20.90 -13.18
N LYS A 192 -16.58 -21.53 -13.20
CA LYS A 192 -16.40 -22.91 -12.75
C LYS A 192 -16.14 -22.97 -11.25
N ILE A 193 -16.66 -23.98 -10.58
CA ILE A 193 -16.42 -24.18 -9.14
C ILE A 193 -14.94 -24.50 -8.92
N ILE A 194 -14.35 -23.80 -7.96
CA ILE A 194 -13.00 -24.00 -7.47
C ILE A 194 -13.07 -24.99 -6.31
N TYR A 195 -12.24 -26.02 -6.36
CA TYR A 195 -12.08 -26.97 -5.27
C TYR A 195 -10.69 -26.83 -4.64
N ASN A 196 -10.64 -27.00 -3.31
CA ASN A 196 -9.41 -27.10 -2.56
C ASN A 196 -8.49 -28.13 -3.22
N GLY A 197 -7.21 -27.79 -3.29
CA GLY A 197 -6.16 -28.61 -3.87
C GLY A 197 -6.07 -28.60 -5.39
N GLN A 198 -6.95 -27.89 -6.11
CA GLN A 198 -6.82 -27.74 -7.56
C GLN A 198 -5.62 -26.87 -7.93
N ILE A 199 -5.08 -27.10 -9.13
CA ILE A 199 -4.14 -26.16 -9.75
C ILE A 199 -4.94 -25.15 -10.55
N LYS A 200 -4.86 -23.87 -10.17
CA LYS A 200 -5.42 -22.76 -10.94
C LYS A 200 -4.32 -21.80 -11.39
N TYR A 201 -4.61 -21.09 -12.48
CA TYR A 201 -3.74 -20.06 -13.03
C TYR A 201 -4.30 -18.68 -12.67
N PHE A 202 -3.40 -17.69 -12.59
CA PHE A 202 -3.76 -16.31 -12.32
C PHE A 202 -2.70 -15.36 -12.90
N ARG A 203 -3.05 -14.07 -13.00
CA ARG A 203 -2.12 -13.02 -13.44
C ARG A 203 -1.67 -12.20 -12.24
N HIS A 204 -0.40 -12.32 -11.91
CA HIS A 204 0.21 -11.52 -10.84
C HIS A 204 0.14 -10.01 -11.14
N TRP A 205 0.43 -9.17 -10.14
CA TRP A 205 0.26 -7.72 -10.27
C TRP A 205 1.08 -7.10 -11.41
N ASP A 206 2.21 -7.71 -11.75
CA ASP A 206 3.08 -7.31 -12.84
C ASP A 206 2.65 -7.86 -14.21
N GLY A 207 1.55 -8.63 -14.26
CA GLY A 207 0.97 -9.22 -15.46
C GLY A 207 1.47 -10.61 -15.82
N ARG A 208 2.42 -11.17 -15.08
CA ARG A 208 2.98 -12.50 -15.37
C ARG A 208 1.94 -13.59 -15.07
N LEU A 209 1.91 -14.61 -15.93
CA LEU A 209 1.16 -15.83 -15.65
C LEU A 209 1.82 -16.59 -14.50
N MET A 210 1.03 -16.92 -13.50
CA MET A 210 1.44 -17.78 -12.39
C MET A 210 0.43 -18.92 -12.24
N ARG A 211 0.85 -19.99 -11.57
CA ARG A 211 -0.01 -21.10 -11.19
C ARG A 211 0.31 -21.56 -9.78
N GLY A 212 -0.64 -22.19 -9.12
CA GLY A 212 -0.42 -22.79 -7.82
C GLY A 212 -1.58 -23.64 -7.36
N LYS A 213 -1.34 -24.38 -6.28
CA LYS A 213 -2.37 -25.18 -5.61
C LYS A 213 -3.25 -24.26 -4.77
N VAL A 214 -4.56 -24.28 -4.98
CA VAL A 214 -5.47 -23.34 -4.33
C VAL A 214 -6.16 -23.95 -3.11
N TYR A 215 -6.29 -23.15 -2.07
CA TYR A 215 -7.04 -23.49 -0.86
C TYR A 215 -7.92 -22.31 -0.47
N ARG A 216 -9.11 -22.61 0.03
CA ARG A 216 -10.10 -21.62 0.45
C ARG A 216 -9.48 -20.65 1.46
N ASN A 217 -9.75 -19.36 1.23
CA ASN A 217 -9.63 -18.32 2.24
C ASN A 217 -11.05 -17.76 2.54
N LEU A 218 -11.14 -16.59 3.17
CA LEU A 218 -12.39 -15.95 3.55
C LEU A 218 -13.00 -15.18 2.38
N ASN A 219 -14.34 -15.18 2.32
CA ASN A 219 -15.12 -14.55 1.25
C ASN A 219 -14.70 -15.08 -0.12
N ASN A 220 -14.53 -14.19 -1.10
CA ASN A 220 -14.12 -14.50 -2.46
C ASN A 220 -12.60 -14.68 -2.60
N MET A 221 -11.85 -14.74 -1.50
CA MET A 221 -10.39 -14.86 -1.53
C MET A 221 -9.97 -16.32 -1.41
N TRP A 222 -8.85 -16.64 -2.07
CA TRP A 222 -8.27 -17.98 -2.12
C TRP A 222 -6.75 -17.89 -1.90
N TRP A 223 -6.24 -18.74 -1.03
CA TRP A 223 -4.80 -18.97 -0.90
C TRP A 223 -4.29 -19.74 -2.11
N VAL A 224 -3.17 -19.31 -2.68
CA VAL A 224 -2.51 -19.97 -3.81
C VAL A 224 -1.09 -20.30 -3.40
N ILE A 225 -0.78 -21.58 -3.22
CA ILE A 225 0.57 -22.07 -2.97
C ILE A 225 1.34 -22.07 -4.28
N THR A 226 2.29 -21.14 -4.45
CA THR A 226 3.10 -21.02 -5.67
C THR A 226 4.40 -21.83 -5.60
N ASN A 227 4.90 -22.07 -4.39
CA ASN A 227 5.98 -23.01 -4.06
C ASN A 227 5.90 -23.37 -2.57
N ASP A 228 6.79 -24.24 -2.10
CA ASP A 228 6.82 -24.76 -0.72
C ASP A 228 6.89 -23.67 0.36
N THR A 229 7.26 -22.44 0.03
CA THR A 229 7.45 -21.33 0.99
C THR A 229 6.62 -20.09 0.69
N GLU A 230 6.03 -19.97 -0.50
CA GLU A 230 5.28 -18.79 -0.92
C GLU A 230 3.80 -19.09 -1.10
N ILE A 231 2.98 -18.18 -0.55
CA ILE A 231 1.54 -18.13 -0.77
C ILE A 231 1.16 -16.78 -1.39
N ARG A 232 0.11 -16.78 -2.22
CA ARG A 232 -0.58 -15.58 -2.68
C ARG A 232 -2.03 -15.62 -2.21
N ASN A 233 -2.65 -14.45 -2.08
CA ASN A 233 -4.06 -14.34 -1.77
C ASN A 233 -4.75 -13.72 -2.99
N GLU A 234 -5.50 -14.51 -3.73
CA GLU A 234 -6.10 -14.13 -4.99
C GLU A 234 -7.62 -14.22 -4.90
N ALA A 235 -8.31 -13.27 -5.53
CA ALA A 235 -9.77 -13.36 -5.66
C ALA A 235 -10.15 -14.51 -6.60
N ASP A 236 -11.26 -15.17 -6.31
CA ASP A 236 -11.83 -16.27 -7.10
C ASP A 236 -11.95 -15.92 -8.59
N PHE A 237 -12.48 -14.73 -8.91
CA PHE A 237 -12.65 -14.24 -10.29
C PHE A 237 -11.32 -13.92 -11.01
N ASN A 238 -10.18 -13.94 -10.31
CA ASN A 238 -8.85 -13.84 -10.94
C ASN A 238 -8.23 -15.21 -11.23
N LEU A 239 -8.75 -16.28 -10.63
CA LEU A 239 -8.32 -17.65 -10.87
C LEU A 239 -9.00 -18.18 -12.14
N PHE A 240 -8.32 -19.05 -12.89
CA PHE A 240 -8.87 -19.67 -14.09
C PHE A 240 -8.16 -20.96 -14.47
N ASP A 241 -8.83 -21.77 -15.28
CA ASP A 241 -8.18 -22.83 -16.07
C ASP A 241 -7.61 -22.19 -17.34
N PRO A 242 -6.33 -22.39 -17.68
CA PRO A 242 -5.71 -21.71 -18.79
C PRO A 242 -6.19 -22.27 -20.13
N THR A 243 -6.36 -21.38 -21.10
CA THR A 243 -6.56 -21.72 -22.51
C THR A 243 -5.23 -21.67 -23.27
N GLU A 244 -5.20 -22.14 -24.53
CA GLU A 244 -4.00 -22.00 -25.37
C GLU A 244 -3.57 -20.53 -25.54
N GLU A 245 -4.54 -19.61 -25.66
CA GLU A 245 -4.28 -18.17 -25.77
C GLU A 245 -3.62 -17.59 -24.50
N ASP A 246 -3.99 -18.09 -23.31
CA ASP A 246 -3.36 -17.65 -22.06
C ASP A 246 -1.85 -17.94 -22.03
N PHE A 247 -1.43 -19.05 -22.65
CA PHE A 247 -0.02 -19.42 -22.72
C PHE A 247 0.77 -18.63 -23.78
N LYS A 248 0.10 -18.17 -24.85
CA LYS A 248 0.72 -17.31 -25.87
C LYS A 248 1.16 -15.97 -25.28
N ILE A 249 0.43 -15.45 -24.29
CA ILE A 249 0.73 -14.18 -23.63
C ILE A 249 1.47 -14.42 -22.31
N ARG A 250 2.80 -14.36 -22.33
CA ARG A 250 3.63 -14.58 -21.11
C ARG A 250 3.43 -13.51 -20.03
N ARG A 251 3.22 -12.26 -20.44
CA ARG A 251 3.01 -11.12 -19.56
C ARG A 251 2.01 -10.16 -20.17
N ILE A 252 0.88 -9.96 -19.50
CA ILE A 252 -0.08 -8.92 -19.87
C ILE A 252 0.44 -7.62 -19.25
N LYS A 253 0.99 -6.71 -20.06
CA LYS A 253 1.31 -5.36 -19.57
C LYS A 253 -0.02 -4.75 -19.12
N ARG A 254 -0.26 -4.66 -17.81
CA ARG A 254 -1.44 -3.97 -17.30
C ARG A 254 -1.39 -2.56 -17.88
N GLY A 255 -2.35 -2.23 -18.75
CA GLY A 255 -2.61 -0.83 -19.07
C GLY A 255 -2.78 -0.07 -17.76
N ILE A 256 -2.29 1.17 -17.71
CA ILE A 256 -2.45 2.01 -16.53
C ILE A 256 -3.93 1.99 -16.14
N ASN A 257 -4.20 1.57 -14.91
CA ASN A 257 -5.56 1.49 -14.39
C ASN A 257 -6.17 2.90 -14.46
N PRO A 258 -7.25 3.13 -15.23
CA PRO A 258 -7.86 4.46 -15.36
C PRO A 258 -8.42 5.00 -14.03
N LYS A 259 -8.44 4.18 -12.96
CA LYS A 259 -8.71 4.61 -11.58
C LYS A 259 -7.57 5.36 -10.88
N LYS A 260 -6.36 5.43 -11.46
CA LYS A 260 -5.22 6.15 -10.86
C LYS A 260 -4.97 7.54 -11.48
N LEU A 261 -5.94 8.04 -12.26
CA LEU A 261 -5.88 9.34 -12.94
C LEU A 261 -6.49 10.43 -12.04
N GLU A 262 -5.85 10.69 -10.90
CA GLU A 262 -6.31 11.69 -9.93
C GLU A 262 -5.54 13.01 -10.00
N ASP A 263 -4.42 13.05 -10.72
CA ASP A 263 -3.57 14.23 -10.82
C ASP A 263 -2.99 14.44 -12.22
N SER A 264 -2.59 15.69 -12.49
CA SER A 264 -2.08 16.12 -13.79
C SER A 264 -0.78 15.42 -14.23
N GLU A 265 0.04 14.93 -13.29
CA GLU A 265 1.31 14.28 -13.61
C GLU A 265 1.06 12.86 -14.14
N SER A 266 0.15 12.13 -13.52
CA SER A 266 -0.26 10.80 -13.99
C SER A 266 -0.81 10.83 -15.42
N VAL A 267 -1.55 11.88 -15.77
CA VAL A 267 -2.14 12.08 -17.11
C VAL A 267 -1.07 12.46 -18.14
N ARG A 268 -0.11 13.33 -17.77
CA ARG A 268 1.08 13.60 -18.61
C ARG A 268 1.88 12.33 -18.87
N GLN A 269 2.09 11.51 -17.85
CA GLN A 269 2.84 10.27 -17.99
C GLN A 269 2.09 9.27 -18.89
N TYR A 270 0.76 9.23 -18.84
CA TYR A 270 -0.06 8.40 -19.72
C TYR A 270 0.20 8.68 -21.21
N PHE A 271 0.27 9.96 -21.60
CA PHE A 271 0.60 10.37 -22.98
C PHE A 271 1.97 9.84 -23.42
N LYS A 272 2.98 9.96 -22.54
CA LYS A 272 4.34 9.45 -22.79
C LYS A 272 4.38 7.92 -22.89
N ASP A 273 3.64 7.23 -22.03
CA ASP A 273 3.62 5.76 -21.98
C ASP A 273 2.95 5.14 -23.23
N LYS A 274 2.09 5.90 -23.90
CA LYS A 274 1.54 5.59 -25.23
C LYS A 274 2.52 5.90 -26.39
N GLY A 275 3.71 6.41 -26.08
CA GLY A 275 4.69 6.81 -27.09
C GLY A 275 4.18 7.94 -27.99
N LEU A 276 3.27 8.78 -27.49
CA LEU A 276 2.76 9.93 -28.24
C LEU A 276 3.70 11.13 -28.04
N THR A 277 3.81 11.94 -29.08
CA THR A 277 4.56 13.20 -29.13
C THR A 277 3.75 14.25 -29.89
N TYR A 278 4.20 15.50 -29.91
CA TYR A 278 3.48 16.56 -30.62
C TYR A 278 3.45 16.34 -32.14
N LYS A 279 4.40 15.56 -32.68
CA LYS A 279 4.44 15.21 -34.10
C LYS A 279 3.27 14.33 -34.52
N ASP A 280 2.66 13.64 -33.57
CA ASP A 280 1.55 12.74 -33.79
C ASP A 280 0.20 13.45 -33.74
N ILE A 281 0.19 14.73 -33.36
CA ILE A 281 -1.03 15.50 -33.14
C ILE A 281 -1.28 16.41 -34.34
N THR A 282 -2.33 16.11 -35.08
CA THR A 282 -2.85 16.94 -36.17
C THR A 282 -3.96 17.88 -35.69
N GLU A 283 -4.40 18.78 -36.56
CA GLU A 283 -5.56 19.64 -36.30
C GLU A 283 -6.86 18.82 -36.10
N GLY A 284 -7.02 17.71 -36.83
CA GLY A 284 -8.14 16.79 -36.68
C GLY A 284 -8.15 16.11 -35.30
N ASP A 285 -6.98 15.78 -34.77
CA ASP A 285 -6.85 15.18 -33.43
C ASP A 285 -7.22 16.18 -32.33
N ILE A 286 -6.82 17.45 -32.47
CA ILE A 286 -7.24 18.51 -31.55
C ILE A 286 -8.77 18.70 -31.59
N CYS A 287 -9.40 18.64 -32.77
CA CYS A 287 -10.85 18.70 -32.90
C CYS A 287 -11.52 17.54 -32.13
N THR A 288 -11.00 16.32 -32.30
CA THR A 288 -11.48 15.12 -31.61
C THR A 288 -11.33 15.24 -30.09
N LEU A 289 -10.21 15.76 -29.62
CA LEU A 289 -9.98 16.04 -28.19
C LEU A 289 -11.01 17.04 -27.64
N VAL A 290 -11.30 18.13 -28.37
CA VAL A 290 -12.32 19.12 -27.99
C VAL A 290 -13.70 18.46 -27.90
N MET A 291 -14.06 17.57 -28.83
CA MET A 291 -15.32 16.83 -28.79
C MET A 291 -15.41 15.90 -27.58
N LEU A 292 -14.33 15.17 -27.27
CA LEU A 292 -14.25 14.30 -26.10
C LEU A 292 -14.34 15.08 -24.79
N LEU A 293 -13.64 16.21 -24.69
CA LEU A 293 -13.73 17.13 -23.55
C LEU A 293 -15.15 17.60 -23.34
N ASN A 294 -15.80 18.10 -24.40
CA ASN A 294 -17.18 18.58 -24.33
C ASN A 294 -18.14 17.47 -23.88
N LYS A 295 -17.99 16.24 -24.40
CA LYS A 295 -18.79 15.08 -24.01
C LYS A 295 -18.63 14.73 -22.53
N LYS A 296 -17.38 14.65 -22.03
CA LYS A 296 -17.10 14.27 -20.63
C LYS A 296 -17.52 15.36 -19.64
N ILE A 297 -17.27 16.63 -19.96
CA ILE A 297 -17.68 17.77 -19.13
C ILE A 297 -19.22 17.81 -19.03
N LYS A 298 -19.94 17.76 -20.16
CA LYS A 298 -21.42 17.75 -20.15
C LYS A 298 -22.00 16.58 -19.35
N ALA A 299 -21.42 15.38 -19.49
CA ALA A 299 -21.87 14.22 -18.73
C ALA A 299 -21.65 14.41 -17.22
N ALA A 300 -20.51 14.96 -16.81
CA ALA A 300 -20.22 15.22 -15.41
C ALA A 300 -21.07 16.35 -14.82
N CYS A 301 -21.40 17.40 -15.60
CA CYS A 301 -22.39 18.42 -15.22
C CYS A 301 -23.77 17.80 -15.01
N LYS A 302 -24.25 16.98 -15.96
CA LYS A 302 -25.55 16.30 -15.89
C LYS A 302 -25.66 15.36 -14.69
N ASN A 303 -24.57 14.69 -14.32
CA ASN A 303 -24.55 13.73 -13.24
C ASN A 303 -24.16 14.34 -11.88
N HIS A 304 -23.97 15.67 -11.81
CA HIS A 304 -23.56 16.40 -10.59
C HIS A 304 -22.29 15.83 -9.92
N THR A 305 -21.34 15.35 -10.71
CA THR A 305 -20.09 14.75 -10.20
C THR A 305 -18.94 15.77 -10.05
N MET A 306 -19.22 17.05 -10.25
CA MET A 306 -18.25 18.14 -10.16
C MET A 306 -18.85 19.32 -9.38
N SER A 307 -18.02 20.18 -8.80
CA SER A 307 -18.53 21.32 -8.02
C SER A 307 -18.99 22.49 -8.89
N VAL A 308 -18.62 22.51 -10.18
CA VAL A 308 -19.00 23.55 -11.15
C VAL A 308 -19.84 22.96 -12.27
N ASP A 309 -21.14 22.78 -12.03
CA ASP A 309 -22.09 22.09 -12.91
C ASP A 309 -22.50 22.85 -14.20
N THR A 310 -21.96 24.04 -14.43
CA THR A 310 -22.23 24.89 -15.62
C THR A 310 -21.04 24.99 -16.56
N MET A 311 -20.00 24.19 -16.34
CA MET A 311 -18.79 24.21 -17.15
C MET A 311 -19.06 23.73 -18.58
N ARG A 312 -18.48 24.43 -19.57
CA ARG A 312 -18.58 24.09 -20.99
C ARG A 312 -17.32 24.47 -21.75
N MET A 313 -17.02 23.77 -22.84
CA MET A 313 -15.92 24.15 -23.73
C MET A 313 -16.14 25.54 -24.32
N SER A 314 -15.06 26.32 -24.42
CA SER A 314 -15.02 27.56 -25.19
C SER A 314 -14.92 27.23 -26.68
N LEU A 315 -15.53 28.07 -27.53
CA LEU A 315 -15.32 28.02 -28.98
C LEU A 315 -13.90 28.45 -29.38
N LYS A 316 -13.21 29.15 -28.48
CA LYS A 316 -11.84 29.60 -28.71
C LYS A 316 -10.87 28.43 -28.53
N VAL A 317 -10.14 28.14 -29.59
CA VAL A 317 -8.94 27.31 -29.61
C VAL A 317 -7.81 28.18 -30.11
N LYS A 318 -6.67 28.19 -29.40
CA LYS A 318 -5.45 28.83 -29.91
C LYS A 318 -4.48 27.72 -30.24
N SER A 319 -4.28 27.42 -31.52
CA SER A 319 -3.34 26.40 -31.96
C SER A 319 -2.34 26.96 -32.96
N LYS A 320 -1.16 26.35 -33.01
CA LYS A 320 -0.14 26.61 -34.00
C LYS A 320 0.48 25.29 -34.42
N PHE A 321 0.59 25.09 -35.73
CA PHE A 321 1.18 23.90 -36.34
C PHE A 321 2.36 24.29 -37.23
N THR A 322 3.25 23.33 -37.50
CA THR A 322 4.31 23.46 -38.51
C THR A 322 3.69 23.43 -39.92
N ARG A 323 4.49 23.75 -40.95
CA ARG A 323 4.04 23.62 -42.35
C ARG A 323 3.69 22.18 -42.74
N ASN A 324 4.24 21.20 -42.02
CA ASN A 324 3.98 19.77 -42.26
C ASN A 324 2.79 19.24 -41.43
N GLY A 325 2.07 20.12 -40.72
CA GLY A 325 0.88 19.76 -39.95
C GLY A 325 1.15 19.23 -38.53
N GLU A 326 2.40 19.29 -38.04
CA GLU A 326 2.76 18.85 -36.68
C GLU A 326 2.44 19.93 -35.64
N LEU A 327 2.00 19.57 -34.44
CA LEU A 327 1.66 20.53 -33.39
C LEU A 327 2.90 21.27 -32.85
N ILE A 328 2.82 22.60 -32.73
CA ILE A 328 3.82 23.43 -32.03
C ILE A 328 3.31 23.82 -30.63
N GLU A 329 2.10 24.36 -30.57
CA GLU A 329 1.45 24.75 -29.30
C GLU A 329 -0.07 24.76 -29.49
N CYS A 330 -0.82 24.45 -28.44
CA CYS A 330 -2.28 24.54 -28.45
C CYS A 330 -2.84 24.83 -27.07
N TYR A 331 -3.78 25.76 -26.97
CA TYR A 331 -4.45 26.14 -25.73
C TYR A 331 -5.96 26.00 -25.92
N LEU A 332 -6.54 25.11 -25.12
CA LEU A 332 -7.97 24.83 -25.06
C LEU A 332 -8.56 25.50 -23.83
N PHE A 333 -9.76 26.07 -23.96
CA PHE A 333 -10.37 26.86 -22.89
C PHE A 333 -11.77 26.36 -22.52
N VAL A 334 -12.18 26.61 -21.28
CA VAL A 334 -13.53 26.37 -20.76
C VAL A 334 -14.15 27.65 -20.21
N ASN A 335 -15.48 27.69 -20.20
CA ASN A 335 -16.32 28.74 -19.64
C ASN A 335 -17.24 28.15 -18.56
N SER A 336 -17.69 28.98 -17.63
CA SER A 336 -18.73 28.67 -16.64
C SER A 336 -19.53 29.94 -16.33
N HIS A 337 -20.48 29.88 -15.39
CA HIS A 337 -21.29 31.02 -14.97
C HIS A 337 -20.46 32.16 -14.34
N TYR A 338 -19.30 31.88 -13.76
CA TYR A 338 -18.46 32.87 -13.06
C TYR A 338 -17.06 33.08 -13.66
N PHE A 339 -16.74 32.43 -14.79
CA PHE A 339 -15.50 32.69 -15.53
C PHE A 339 -15.63 32.44 -17.02
N THR A 340 -14.79 33.11 -17.80
CA THR A 340 -14.69 32.95 -19.25
C THR A 340 -13.23 32.67 -19.64
N GLN A 341 -13.05 31.76 -20.60
CA GLN A 341 -11.76 31.36 -21.21
C GLN A 341 -10.69 30.96 -20.19
N ARG A 342 -11.05 30.15 -19.19
CA ARG A 342 -10.06 29.51 -18.31
C ARG A 342 -9.35 28.38 -19.06
N GLU A 343 -8.04 28.27 -18.92
CA GLU A 343 -7.26 27.23 -19.58
C GLU A 343 -7.67 25.83 -19.10
N CYS A 344 -8.04 24.97 -20.04
CA CYS A 344 -8.46 23.59 -19.80
C CYS A 344 -7.28 22.64 -19.98
N ILE A 345 -6.66 22.67 -21.17
CA ILE A 345 -5.46 21.93 -21.52
C ILE A 345 -4.56 22.87 -22.32
N SER A 346 -3.26 22.86 -22.01
CA SER A 346 -2.23 23.54 -22.80
C SER A 346 -1.17 22.56 -23.27
N PHE A 347 -0.85 22.63 -24.55
CA PHE A 347 0.32 22.04 -25.18
C PHE A 347 1.31 23.17 -25.40
N ASN A 348 2.35 23.25 -24.57
CA ASN A 348 3.30 24.36 -24.56
C ASN A 348 4.46 24.09 -25.52
N LYS A 349 5.11 25.15 -26.01
CA LYS A 349 6.22 25.05 -26.98
C LYS A 349 7.41 24.22 -26.50
N ASP A 350 7.61 24.15 -25.18
CA ASP A 350 8.66 23.37 -24.54
C ASP A 350 8.29 21.88 -24.39
N GLY A 351 7.11 21.47 -24.88
CA GLY A 351 6.59 20.11 -24.77
C GLY A 351 5.82 19.83 -23.48
N PHE A 352 5.71 20.80 -22.56
CA PHE A 352 4.94 20.63 -21.34
C PHE A 352 3.43 20.62 -21.62
N ILE A 353 2.71 19.64 -21.07
CA ILE A 353 1.24 19.56 -21.15
C ILE A 353 0.62 20.00 -19.82
N GLY A 354 -0.01 21.17 -19.82
CA GLY A 354 -0.73 21.73 -18.68
C GLY A 354 -2.18 21.24 -18.64
N PHE A 355 -2.69 21.03 -17.42
CA PHE A 355 -4.09 20.67 -17.20
C PHE A 355 -4.68 21.56 -16.11
N CYS A 356 -5.68 22.37 -16.47
CA CYS A 356 -6.60 23.12 -15.61
C CYS A 356 -6.07 23.47 -14.20
N GLY A 357 -4.90 24.12 -14.08
CA GLY A 357 -4.21 24.33 -12.80
C GLY A 357 -4.97 25.21 -11.77
N TRP A 358 -6.09 25.79 -12.18
CA TRP A 358 -7.02 26.55 -11.32
C TRP A 358 -8.13 25.67 -10.72
N ALA A 359 -8.29 24.42 -11.16
CA ALA A 359 -9.39 23.55 -10.80
C ALA A 359 -8.98 22.55 -9.69
N GLY A 360 -9.86 22.34 -8.72
CA GLY A 360 -9.71 21.23 -7.76
C GLY A 360 -9.97 19.87 -8.41
N THR A 361 -9.52 18.79 -7.76
CA THR A 361 -9.53 17.42 -8.29
C THR A 361 -10.87 16.99 -8.90
N GLY A 362 -12.00 17.28 -8.24
CA GLY A 362 -13.33 16.92 -8.74
C GLY A 362 -13.67 17.52 -10.13
N ASN A 363 -13.28 18.77 -10.37
CA ASN A 363 -13.52 19.46 -11.63
C ASN A 363 -12.51 19.05 -12.73
N ALA A 364 -11.33 18.57 -12.34
CA ALA A 364 -10.28 18.16 -13.26
C ALA A 364 -10.48 16.73 -13.81
N ILE A 365 -11.08 15.82 -13.04
CA ILE A 365 -11.35 14.42 -13.42
C ILE A 365 -11.99 14.25 -14.82
N PRO A 366 -13.06 14.97 -15.21
CA PRO A 366 -13.64 14.81 -16.55
C PRO A 366 -12.68 15.22 -17.67
N ILE A 367 -11.80 16.20 -17.42
CA ILE A 367 -10.76 16.64 -18.36
C ILE A 367 -9.69 15.55 -18.51
N TYR A 368 -9.22 15.00 -17.38
CA TYR A 368 -8.25 13.90 -17.36
C TYR A 368 -8.77 12.67 -18.11
N LYS A 369 -10.02 12.28 -17.86
CA LYS A 369 -10.68 11.15 -18.54
C LYS A 369 -10.83 11.40 -20.04
N ALA A 370 -11.17 12.62 -20.46
CA ALA A 370 -11.27 12.94 -21.88
C ALA A 370 -9.92 12.82 -22.59
N PHE A 371 -8.86 13.36 -21.98
CA PHE A 371 -7.52 13.33 -22.54
C PHE A 371 -6.94 11.92 -22.62
N CYS A 372 -7.12 11.08 -21.59
CA CYS A 372 -6.65 9.70 -21.64
C CYS A 372 -7.41 8.86 -22.69
N ASN A 373 -8.73 9.04 -22.79
CA ASN A 373 -9.53 8.42 -23.85
C ASN A 373 -9.02 8.83 -25.24
N TRP A 374 -8.69 10.11 -25.41
CA TRP A 374 -8.13 10.60 -26.66
C TRP A 374 -6.77 9.96 -26.97
N CYS A 375 -5.89 9.81 -25.97
CA CYS A 375 -4.62 9.09 -26.13
C CYS A 375 -4.84 7.63 -26.57
N ASP A 376 -5.86 6.95 -26.02
CA ASP A 376 -6.21 5.58 -26.42
C ASP A 376 -6.72 5.50 -27.86
N ASP A 377 -7.50 6.47 -28.30
CA ASP A 377 -8.02 6.51 -29.66
C ASP A 377 -6.90 6.80 -30.68
N MET A 378 -5.96 7.70 -30.34
CA MET A 378 -4.76 7.95 -31.15
C MET A 378 -3.84 6.72 -31.24
N ASP A 379 -3.66 6.00 -30.13
CA ASP A 379 -2.86 4.78 -30.08
C ASP A 379 -3.45 3.71 -31.00
N LYS A 380 -4.78 3.50 -30.98
CA LYS A 380 -5.46 2.55 -31.87
C LYS A 380 -5.29 2.90 -33.35
N GLN A 381 -5.47 4.17 -33.72
CA GLN A 381 -5.33 4.61 -35.12
C GLN A 381 -3.91 4.35 -35.66
N ARG A 382 -2.88 4.46 -34.81
CA ARG A 382 -1.51 4.08 -35.19
C ARG A 382 -1.36 2.59 -35.49
N TYR A 383 -2.05 1.71 -34.76
CA TYR A 383 -2.03 0.27 -35.02
C TYR A 383 -2.79 -0.13 -36.29
N GLU A 384 -3.84 0.60 -36.66
CA GLU A 384 -4.66 0.32 -37.86
C GLU A 384 -4.05 0.87 -39.16
N ALA A 385 -3.08 1.80 -39.05
CA ALA A 385 -2.38 2.41 -40.18
C ALA A 385 -1.06 1.68 -40.57
N VAL A 386 -0.70 0.61 -39.85
CA VAL A 386 0.42 -0.30 -40.13
C VAL A 386 -0.14 -1.64 -40.60
#